data_AF-V5HVV0-F1
#
_entry.id   AF-V5HVV0-F1
#
_cell.length_a   1.000
_cell.length_b   1.000
_cell.length_c   1.000
_cell.angle_alpha   90.00
_cell.angle_beta   90.00
_cell.angle_gamma   90.00
#
_symmetry.space_group_name_H-M   'P 1'
#
loop_
_entity.id
_entity.type
_entity.pdbx_description
1 polymer ?
#
loop_
_entity_poly.entity_id
_entity_poly.type
_entity_poly.pdbx_seq_one_letter_code
_entity_poly.pdbx_strand_id
1 'polypeptide(L)'
;MVSFRVAGFSDALDWRPTLFQEPIIAQKTCVLCGVLYKKAVRLPCIHTLCMKCHAQCVDEGSACPVDQKPFCEDDVEQLEVPLKYILKRTVACWNTPKGCSFIGPVACLLDHYKECDFNVVPCCLCHSTVLQSDILEHFKNGCNIPQATRMPTDNPATQDLRNVSKACLEINRAIGKISEDIMSLQSSLNRCSEDVKAEGTRCKGQLEAEASRLTEQLHHLCTVCSIEFTERLQVLREAMAVYKKHVSEELCVQKDKLNEVLNVVRKSLPSPPKPETIHWYIEHWTDLKNEALRSGSKTLDSPKRTVCDYSASQSVKLTRMGREVGLGCYMHLHPGEHDSQLAWPFSKVYTVGVIHPKGRSNMISYKVNSDWHQHCGTFLRPKERSNEGFGPKCLSTAKELEDDGFIENDTLHVFLEIEP
;
A
#
# COMPACT_ATOMS: atom_id res chain seq x y z
N MET A 1 -1.93 32.71 14.72
CA MET A 1 -2.48 31.63 13.87
C MET A 1 -1.90 31.79 12.48
N VAL A 2 -1.50 30.69 11.84
CA VAL A 2 -0.88 30.73 10.49
C VAL A 2 -1.95 30.44 9.46
N SER A 3 -2.05 31.25 8.41
CA SER A 3 -2.93 30.99 7.27
C SER A 3 -2.26 30.00 6.32
N PHE A 4 -3.01 29.00 5.85
CA PHE A 4 -2.53 28.04 4.85
C PHE A 4 -3.21 28.31 3.52
N ARG A 5 -2.49 28.09 2.41
CA ARG A 5 -3.12 28.03 1.08
C ARG A 5 -3.48 26.59 0.77
N VAL A 6 -4.58 26.40 0.05
CA VAL A 6 -5.01 25.09 -0.45
C VAL A 6 -4.95 25.07 -1.98
N ALA A 7 -4.81 23.89 -2.60
CA ALA A 7 -4.83 23.75 -4.05
C ALA A 7 -5.34 22.37 -4.50
N GLY A 8 -6.12 22.35 -5.57
CA GLY A 8 -6.73 21.15 -6.15
C GLY A 8 -8.04 20.73 -5.48
N PHE A 9 -8.70 21.63 -4.74
CA PHE A 9 -9.95 21.33 -4.02
C PHE A 9 -11.17 22.02 -4.65
N SER A 10 -11.09 23.33 -4.90
CA SER A 10 -12.14 24.08 -5.62
C SER A 10 -11.64 25.46 -6.03
N ASP A 11 -12.16 26.01 -7.13
CA ASP A 11 -11.78 27.34 -7.64
C ASP A 11 -11.96 28.47 -6.63
N ALA A 12 -12.92 28.30 -5.72
CA ALA A 12 -13.25 29.30 -4.72
C ALA A 12 -12.31 29.29 -3.50
N LEU A 13 -11.58 28.19 -3.26
CA LEU A 13 -10.64 28.05 -2.13
C LEU A 13 -9.19 28.05 -2.59
N ASP A 14 -8.93 27.55 -3.79
CA ASP A 14 -7.60 27.34 -4.32
C ASP A 14 -6.80 28.65 -4.31
N TRP A 15 -5.58 28.55 -3.79
CA TRP A 15 -4.62 29.63 -3.57
C TRP A 15 -5.06 30.74 -2.61
N ARG A 16 -6.26 30.70 -2.02
CA ARG A 16 -6.68 31.70 -1.04
C ARG A 16 -6.09 31.40 0.35
N PRO A 17 -5.46 32.37 1.02
CA PRO A 17 -5.00 32.21 2.40
C PRO A 17 -6.20 31.93 3.31
N THR A 18 -6.24 30.74 3.89
CA THR A 18 -7.36 30.27 4.70
C THR A 18 -6.88 29.99 6.11
N LEU A 19 -7.56 30.58 7.10
CA LEU A 19 -7.18 30.48 8.50
C LEU A 19 -7.86 29.28 9.17
N PHE A 20 -7.28 28.10 8.96
CA PHE A 20 -7.71 26.89 9.63
C PHE A 20 -7.47 26.98 11.13
N GLN A 21 -8.47 26.57 11.91
CA GLN A 21 -8.41 26.56 13.37
C GLN A 21 -7.73 25.29 13.89
N GLU A 22 -7.73 24.20 13.11
CA GLU A 22 -7.15 22.94 13.56
C GLU A 22 -5.67 22.80 13.16
N PRO A 23 -4.77 22.47 14.12
CA PRO A 23 -3.33 22.34 13.86
C PRO A 23 -2.98 21.16 12.93
N ILE A 24 -3.88 20.18 12.81
CA ILE A 24 -3.69 18.99 11.94
C ILE A 24 -3.49 19.35 10.46
N ILE A 25 -3.91 20.55 10.05
CA ILE A 25 -3.73 21.03 8.68
C ILE A 25 -2.26 21.25 8.33
N ALA A 26 -1.47 21.76 9.29
CA ALA A 26 -0.04 21.98 9.10
C ALA A 26 0.71 20.66 8.81
N GLN A 27 0.26 19.54 9.38
CA GLN A 27 0.87 18.22 9.16
C GLN A 27 0.60 17.64 7.77
N LYS A 28 -0.35 18.22 7.01
CA LYS A 28 -0.73 17.78 5.67
C LYS A 28 -0.22 18.69 4.57
N THR A 29 0.38 19.83 4.92
CA THR A 29 0.94 20.76 3.94
C THR A 29 2.29 20.28 3.44
N CYS A 30 2.63 20.64 2.21
CA CYS A 30 3.99 20.43 1.69
C CYS A 30 5.00 21.17 2.58
N VAL A 31 6.03 20.46 3.05
CA VAL A 31 7.06 21.07 3.93
C VAL A 31 7.88 22.15 3.23
N LEU A 32 7.97 22.12 1.89
CA LEU A 32 8.71 23.12 1.11
C LEU A 32 7.89 24.38 0.82
N CYS A 33 6.71 24.22 0.22
CA CYS A 33 5.93 25.39 -0.22
C CYS A 33 4.81 25.78 0.75
N GLY A 34 4.56 25.01 1.81
CA GLY A 34 3.54 25.28 2.83
C GLY A 34 2.09 25.17 2.34
N VAL A 35 1.87 24.73 1.10
CA VAL A 35 0.53 24.60 0.50
C VAL A 35 -0.03 23.20 0.78
N LEU A 36 -1.31 23.15 1.14
CA LEU A 36 -2.07 21.91 1.24
C LEU A 36 -2.63 21.54 -0.14
N TYR A 37 -2.10 20.48 -0.74
CA TYR A 37 -2.60 19.96 -2.01
C TYR A 37 -3.57 18.80 -1.81
N LYS A 38 -4.50 18.62 -2.76
CA LYS A 38 -5.34 17.43 -2.83
C LYS A 38 -4.52 16.15 -2.94
N LYS A 39 -3.43 16.18 -3.71
CA LYS A 39 -2.48 15.07 -3.88
C LYS A 39 -1.09 15.48 -3.42
N ALA A 40 -0.45 14.61 -2.65
CA ALA A 40 0.88 14.79 -2.10
C ALA A 40 1.55 13.42 -1.92
N VAL A 41 2.82 13.41 -1.59
CA VAL A 41 3.57 12.21 -1.21
C VAL A 41 4.12 12.37 0.19
N ARG A 42 4.16 11.29 0.96
CA ARG A 42 4.92 11.20 2.21
C ARG A 42 6.15 10.35 1.98
N LEU A 43 7.30 10.94 2.25
CA LEU A 43 8.59 10.26 2.18
C LEU A 43 8.76 9.28 3.35
N PRO A 44 9.68 8.30 3.26
CA PRO A 44 10.01 7.39 4.36
C PRO A 44 10.44 8.10 5.65
N CYS A 45 11.03 9.30 5.53
CA CYS A 45 11.38 10.15 6.67
C CYS A 45 10.20 10.94 7.26
N ILE A 46 8.96 10.66 6.84
CA ILE A 46 7.67 11.25 7.24
C ILE A 46 7.36 12.67 6.73
N HIS A 47 8.31 13.34 6.09
CA HIS A 47 8.07 14.64 5.47
C HIS A 47 7.11 14.51 4.28
N THR A 48 6.15 15.44 4.22
CA THR A 48 5.14 15.48 3.16
C THR A 48 5.54 16.50 2.10
N LEU A 49 5.55 16.11 0.82
CA LEU A 49 5.83 16.96 -0.33
C LEU A 49 4.64 16.98 -1.29
N CYS A 50 4.38 18.10 -1.94
CA CYS A 50 3.45 18.10 -3.07
C CYS A 50 4.09 17.44 -4.29
N MET A 51 3.28 17.02 -5.27
CA MET A 51 3.79 16.33 -6.47
C MET A 51 4.87 17.12 -7.21
N LYS A 52 4.73 18.47 -7.27
CA LYS A 52 5.72 19.34 -7.94
C LYS A 52 7.05 19.39 -7.19
N CYS A 53 7.00 19.59 -5.87
CA CYS A 53 8.20 19.61 -5.04
C CYS A 53 8.87 18.24 -4.97
N HIS A 54 8.09 17.16 -4.96
CA HIS A 54 8.63 15.80 -5.04
C HIS A 54 9.39 15.56 -6.33
N ALA A 55 8.81 15.92 -7.49
CA ALA A 55 9.48 15.78 -8.79
C ALA A 55 10.81 16.53 -8.81
N GLN A 56 10.86 17.74 -8.26
CA GLN A 56 12.13 18.49 -8.12
C GLN A 56 13.15 17.77 -7.23
N CYS A 57 12.72 17.14 -6.12
CA CYS A 57 13.62 16.38 -5.26
C CYS A 57 14.16 15.13 -5.97
N VAL A 58 13.37 14.50 -6.83
CA VAL A 58 13.79 13.38 -7.67
C VAL A 58 14.85 13.85 -8.69
N ASP A 59 14.59 14.95 -9.38
CA ASP A 59 15.53 15.54 -10.35
C ASP A 59 16.88 15.93 -9.71
N GLU A 60 16.88 16.28 -8.42
CA GLU A 60 18.07 16.65 -7.65
C GLU A 60 18.75 15.47 -6.93
N GLY A 61 18.34 14.22 -7.20
CA GLY A 61 19.01 13.02 -6.69
C GLY A 61 18.29 12.29 -5.55
N SER A 62 16.97 12.43 -5.46
CA SER A 62 16.08 11.67 -4.56
C SER A 62 16.48 11.71 -3.09
N ALA A 63 16.77 12.92 -2.58
CA ALA A 63 17.02 13.17 -1.18
C ALA A 63 15.95 14.10 -0.58
N CYS A 64 15.55 13.84 0.67
CA CYS A 64 14.62 14.72 1.36
C CYS A 64 15.29 16.08 1.62
N PRO A 65 14.68 17.21 1.22
CA PRO A 65 15.29 18.53 1.39
C PRO A 65 15.33 19.02 2.83
N VAL A 66 14.68 18.32 3.77
CA VAL A 66 14.64 18.69 5.19
C VAL A 66 15.74 18.00 5.99
N ASP A 67 15.89 16.68 5.82
CA ASP A 67 16.84 15.87 6.61
C ASP A 67 17.92 15.17 5.76
N GLN A 68 17.95 15.45 4.46
CA GLN A 68 18.92 14.93 3.48
C GLN A 68 18.97 13.40 3.38
N LYS A 69 17.95 12.70 3.89
CA LYS A 69 17.88 11.25 3.76
C LYS A 69 17.48 10.85 2.34
N PRO A 70 18.18 9.88 1.73
CA PRO A 70 17.79 9.36 0.43
C PRO A 70 16.45 8.63 0.55
N PHE A 71 15.68 8.64 -0.54
CA PHE A 71 14.45 7.87 -0.67
C PHE A 71 14.38 7.19 -2.04
N CYS A 72 13.70 6.05 -2.10
CA CYS A 72 13.31 5.41 -3.36
C CYS A 72 11.92 5.90 -3.76
N GLU A 73 11.70 6.18 -5.04
CA GLU A 73 10.39 6.60 -5.57
C GLU A 73 9.30 5.53 -5.37
N ASP A 74 9.69 4.24 -5.34
CA ASP A 74 8.76 3.12 -5.10
C ASP A 74 8.33 3.00 -3.62
N ASP A 75 9.10 3.60 -2.69
CA ASP A 75 8.88 3.51 -1.24
C ASP A 75 8.12 4.72 -0.67
N VAL A 76 7.60 5.62 -1.52
CA VAL A 76 6.84 6.80 -1.08
C VAL A 76 5.34 6.50 -0.94
N GLU A 77 4.72 7.01 0.12
CA GLU A 77 3.28 6.88 0.33
C GLU A 77 2.54 7.98 -0.44
N GLN A 78 1.68 7.59 -1.39
CA GLN A 78 0.78 8.52 -2.09
C GLN A 78 -0.36 8.95 -1.16
N LEU A 79 -0.48 10.26 -0.93
CA LEU A 79 -1.51 10.85 -0.10
C LEU A 79 -2.56 11.55 -0.96
N GLU A 80 -3.82 11.23 -0.71
CA GLU A 80 -4.95 11.99 -1.23
C GLU A 80 -5.83 12.52 -0.09
N VAL A 81 -6.07 13.82 -0.10
CA VAL A 81 -6.96 14.48 0.85
C VAL A 81 -8.33 14.66 0.18
N PRO A 82 -9.40 14.02 0.68
CA PRO A 82 -10.71 14.16 0.09
C PRO A 82 -11.25 15.59 0.24
N LEU A 83 -11.97 16.11 -0.76
CA LEU A 83 -12.63 17.42 -0.66
C LEU A 83 -13.55 17.51 0.58
N LYS A 84 -14.31 16.44 0.86
CA LYS A 84 -15.17 16.34 2.05
C LYS A 84 -14.40 16.48 3.37
N TYR A 85 -13.12 16.12 3.40
CA TYR A 85 -12.29 16.29 4.59
C TYR A 85 -12.02 17.78 4.85
N ILE A 86 -11.71 18.55 3.80
CA ILE A 86 -11.43 20.00 3.88
C ILE A 86 -12.71 20.79 4.17
N LEU A 87 -13.81 20.47 3.48
CA LEU A 87 -15.10 21.15 3.65
C LEU A 87 -15.63 21.12 5.11
N LYS A 88 -15.22 20.11 5.88
CA LYS A 88 -15.59 19.94 7.30
C LYS A 88 -14.68 20.68 8.28
N ARG A 89 -13.53 21.21 7.84
CA ARG A 89 -12.58 21.89 8.72
C ARG A 89 -13.12 23.23 9.14
N THR A 90 -12.80 23.63 10.37
CA THR A 90 -13.20 24.91 10.93
C THR A 90 -12.20 26.00 10.53
N VAL A 91 -12.72 27.09 9.96
CA VAL A 91 -11.96 28.22 9.46
C VAL A 91 -12.54 29.52 9.98
N ALA A 92 -11.67 30.51 10.16
CA ALA A 92 -12.12 31.88 10.36
C ALA A 92 -12.41 32.56 9.01
N CYS A 93 -13.27 33.58 9.02
CA CYS A 93 -13.55 34.39 7.84
C CYS A 93 -12.28 35.04 7.28
N TRP A 94 -12.21 35.21 5.95
CA TRP A 94 -11.13 35.97 5.31
C TRP A 94 -11.08 37.43 5.78
N ASN A 95 -12.20 37.99 6.24
CA ASN A 95 -12.30 39.33 6.81
C ASN A 95 -12.07 39.37 8.33
N THR A 96 -11.55 38.30 8.97
CA THR A 96 -11.18 38.34 10.40
C THR A 96 -10.20 39.45 10.75
N PRO A 97 -9.17 39.79 9.94
CA PRO A 97 -8.33 40.96 10.18
C PRO A 97 -9.08 42.31 10.14
N LYS A 98 -10.31 42.33 9.63
CA LYS A 98 -11.19 43.51 9.56
C LYS A 98 -12.25 43.54 10.66
N GLY A 99 -12.30 42.52 11.52
CA GLY A 99 -13.23 42.44 12.65
C GLY A 99 -14.29 41.35 12.53
N CYS A 100 -14.33 40.59 11.43
CA CYS A 100 -15.29 39.50 11.31
C CYS A 100 -14.96 38.35 12.29
N SER A 101 -15.90 38.03 13.18
CA SER A 101 -15.77 36.98 14.19
C SER A 101 -16.27 35.61 13.73
N PHE A 102 -16.66 35.46 12.47
CA PHE A 102 -17.17 34.18 11.96
C PHE A 102 -16.09 33.10 12.03
N ILE A 103 -16.46 31.98 12.65
CA ILE A 103 -15.69 30.74 12.72
C ILE A 103 -16.66 29.60 12.41
N GLY A 104 -16.38 28.82 11.37
CA GLY A 104 -17.29 27.76 10.94
C GLY A 104 -16.66 26.81 9.91
N PRO A 105 -17.39 25.80 9.45
CA PRO A 105 -16.90 24.87 8.44
C PRO A 105 -16.55 25.58 7.13
N VAL A 106 -15.50 25.12 6.44
CA VAL A 106 -15.13 25.61 5.10
C VAL A 106 -16.31 25.57 4.13
N ALA A 107 -17.18 24.57 4.23
CA ALA A 107 -18.40 24.46 3.41
C ALA A 107 -19.30 25.69 3.49
N CYS A 108 -19.33 26.39 4.63
CA CYS A 108 -20.18 27.56 4.87
C CYS A 108 -19.42 28.88 4.63
N LEU A 109 -18.10 28.85 4.45
CA LEU A 109 -17.27 30.05 4.36
C LEU A 109 -17.66 30.94 3.19
N LEU A 110 -17.94 30.36 2.02
CA LEU A 110 -18.28 31.14 0.82
C LEU A 110 -19.62 31.84 0.93
N ASP A 111 -20.62 31.14 1.45
CA ASP A 111 -21.96 31.72 1.63
C ASP A 111 -21.93 32.81 2.70
N HIS A 112 -21.17 32.59 3.78
CA HIS A 112 -20.88 33.65 4.74
C HIS A 112 -20.16 34.85 4.09
N TYR A 113 -19.12 34.62 3.29
CA TYR A 113 -18.28 35.69 2.74
C TYR A 113 -19.07 36.61 1.78
N LYS A 114 -20.01 36.06 1.01
CA LYS A 114 -20.90 36.85 0.13
C LYS A 114 -21.71 37.88 0.91
N GLU A 115 -22.16 37.51 2.10
CA GLU A 115 -23.01 38.33 2.98
C GLU A 115 -22.23 38.95 4.15
N CYS A 116 -20.90 38.99 4.08
CA CYS A 116 -20.08 39.45 5.19
C CYS A 116 -20.11 40.98 5.31
N ASP A 117 -20.62 41.50 6.43
CA ASP A 117 -20.66 42.95 6.71
C ASP A 117 -19.27 43.62 6.69
N PHE A 118 -18.23 42.83 6.94
CA PHE A 118 -16.83 43.29 6.96
C PHE A 118 -16.17 43.26 5.57
N ASN A 119 -16.94 43.06 4.50
CA ASN A 119 -16.45 43.19 3.14
C ASN A 119 -15.92 44.61 2.90
N VAL A 120 -14.79 44.69 2.22
CA VAL A 120 -14.07 45.94 1.99
C VAL A 120 -14.27 46.39 0.55
N VAL A 121 -14.70 47.63 0.35
CA VAL A 121 -14.94 48.22 -0.98
C VAL A 121 -14.27 49.59 -1.09
N PRO A 122 -13.81 49.98 -2.30
CA PRO A 122 -13.38 51.36 -2.55
C PRO A 122 -14.60 52.28 -2.67
N CYS A 123 -14.58 53.44 -2.00
CA CYS A 123 -15.59 54.46 -2.22
C CYS A 123 -15.49 55.01 -3.66
N CYS A 124 -16.60 55.10 -4.39
CA CYS A 124 -16.59 55.56 -5.78
C CYS A 124 -16.27 57.06 -5.94
N LEU A 125 -16.32 57.85 -4.86
CA LEU A 125 -16.07 59.30 -4.93
C LEU A 125 -14.66 59.69 -4.51
N CYS A 126 -14.17 59.15 -3.39
CA CYS A 126 -12.86 59.52 -2.84
C CYS A 126 -11.83 58.36 -2.92
N HIS A 127 -12.24 57.19 -3.39
CA HIS A 127 -11.43 55.96 -3.49
C HIS A 127 -10.84 55.44 -2.17
N SER A 128 -11.25 55.99 -1.03
CA SER A 128 -10.86 55.45 0.27
C SER A 128 -11.47 54.07 0.46
N THR A 129 -10.68 53.18 1.06
CA THR A 129 -11.09 51.82 1.44
C THR A 129 -12.00 51.87 2.66
N VAL A 130 -13.24 51.39 2.54
CA VAL A 130 -14.25 51.38 3.62
C VAL A 130 -14.94 50.02 3.72
N LEU A 131 -15.54 49.74 4.88
CA LEU A 131 -16.42 48.58 5.01
C LEU A 131 -17.70 48.83 4.23
N GLN A 132 -18.22 47.78 3.57
CA GLN A 132 -19.46 47.84 2.82
C GLN A 132 -20.64 48.25 3.71
N SER A 133 -20.67 47.75 4.96
CA SER A 133 -21.66 48.15 5.97
C SER A 133 -21.61 49.64 6.31
N ASP A 134 -20.42 50.23 6.26
CA ASP A 134 -20.16 51.58 6.74
C ASP A 134 -20.19 52.63 5.62
N ILE A 135 -20.48 52.24 4.38
CA ILE A 135 -20.43 53.13 3.22
C ILE A 135 -21.34 54.36 3.41
N LEU A 136 -22.54 54.17 3.97
CA LEU A 136 -23.47 55.26 4.25
C LEU A 136 -22.94 56.19 5.35
N GLU A 137 -22.32 55.61 6.37
CA GLU A 137 -21.75 56.36 7.49
C GLU A 137 -20.52 57.16 7.06
N HIS A 138 -19.69 56.59 6.16
CA HIS A 138 -18.61 57.29 5.48
C HIS A 138 -19.11 58.51 4.70
N PHE A 139 -20.24 58.41 3.99
CA PHE A 139 -20.84 59.55 3.30
C PHE A 139 -21.33 60.63 4.26
N LYS A 140 -21.99 60.25 5.36
CA LYS A 140 -22.46 61.19 6.37
C LYS A 140 -21.32 61.93 7.08
N ASN A 141 -20.21 61.24 7.32
CA ASN A 141 -19.05 61.77 8.05
C ASN A 141 -18.07 62.56 7.18
N GLY A 142 -18.48 62.97 5.98
CA GLY A 142 -17.70 63.84 5.11
C GLY A 142 -16.74 63.08 4.22
N CYS A 143 -17.30 62.26 3.31
CA CYS A 143 -16.56 61.77 2.16
C CYS A 143 -15.93 62.96 1.42
N ASN A 144 -14.59 63.09 1.51
CA ASN A 144 -13.85 64.16 0.86
C ASN A 144 -13.84 63.91 -0.65
N ILE A 145 -14.91 64.32 -1.32
CA ILE A 145 -14.86 64.64 -2.74
C ILE A 145 -13.78 65.71 -2.88
N PRO A 146 -12.77 65.55 -3.76
CA PRO A 146 -11.82 66.62 -4.03
C PRO A 146 -12.59 67.85 -4.55
N GLN A 147 -12.96 68.78 -3.67
CA GLN A 147 -13.70 69.98 -4.05
C GLN A 147 -12.72 70.98 -4.66
N ALA A 148 -12.91 71.25 -5.95
CA ALA A 148 -12.41 72.44 -6.60
C ALA A 148 -12.94 73.68 -5.87
N THR A 149 -12.06 74.33 -5.12
CA THR A 149 -12.34 75.54 -4.36
C THR A 149 -12.74 76.66 -5.32
N ARG A 150 -13.93 77.23 -5.13
CA ARG A 150 -14.32 78.53 -5.72
C ARG A 150 -14.71 79.46 -4.58
N MET A 151 -14.22 80.70 -4.65
CA MET A 151 -14.79 82.02 -4.26
C MET A 151 -13.62 83.02 -4.13
N PRO A 152 -13.83 84.36 -4.17
CA PRO A 152 -14.53 85.19 -5.15
C PRO A 152 -13.60 86.28 -5.77
N THR A 153 -14.15 86.98 -6.77
CA THR A 153 -13.59 88.05 -7.63
C THR A 153 -12.86 89.20 -6.93
N ASP A 154 -11.70 89.60 -7.48
CA ASP A 154 -11.43 90.97 -7.95
C ASP A 154 -10.23 91.01 -8.94
N ASN A 155 -10.34 91.87 -9.97
CA ASN A 155 -9.48 91.99 -11.16
C ASN A 155 -7.99 92.27 -10.86
N PRO A 156 -7.01 91.76 -11.66
CA PRO A 156 -6.82 92.07 -13.09
C PRO A 156 -6.22 90.90 -13.92
N ALA A 157 -7.03 90.03 -14.52
CA ALA A 157 -6.54 88.76 -15.11
C ALA A 157 -7.09 88.42 -16.51
N THR A 158 -7.26 89.40 -17.41
CA THR A 158 -7.86 89.16 -18.73
C THR A 158 -6.90 88.56 -19.79
N GLN A 159 -5.60 88.49 -19.51
CA GLN A 159 -4.60 87.85 -20.37
C GLN A 159 -4.31 86.40 -19.94
N ASP A 160 -4.12 86.15 -18.64
CA ASP A 160 -3.89 84.80 -18.11
C ASP A 160 -5.11 83.88 -18.24
N LEU A 161 -6.33 84.42 -18.09
CA LEU A 161 -7.56 83.65 -18.29
C LEU A 161 -7.73 83.17 -19.74
N ARG A 162 -7.24 83.93 -20.73
CA ARG A 162 -7.25 83.51 -22.15
C ARG A 162 -6.22 82.43 -22.44
N ASN A 163 -5.02 82.54 -21.88
CA ASN A 163 -3.97 81.52 -22.00
C ASN A 163 -4.41 80.19 -21.36
N VAL A 164 -5.00 80.25 -20.17
CA VAL A 164 -5.58 79.08 -19.48
C VAL A 164 -6.75 78.49 -20.28
N SER A 165 -7.63 79.32 -20.84
CA SER A 165 -8.75 78.83 -21.67
C SER A 165 -8.26 78.13 -22.94
N LYS A 166 -7.21 78.66 -23.59
CA LYS A 166 -6.58 78.01 -24.74
C LYS A 166 -5.94 76.66 -24.38
N ALA A 167 -5.20 76.61 -23.26
CA ALA A 167 -4.60 75.38 -22.76
C ALA A 167 -5.68 74.32 -22.40
N CYS A 168 -6.79 74.73 -21.77
CA CYS A 168 -7.92 73.85 -21.49
C CYS A 168 -8.56 73.29 -22.77
N LEU A 169 -8.68 74.09 -23.83
CA LEU A 169 -9.20 73.61 -25.12
C LEU A 169 -8.26 72.59 -25.78
N GLU A 170 -6.95 72.80 -25.71
CA GLU A 170 -5.94 71.86 -26.20
C GLU A 170 -5.95 70.54 -25.41
N ILE A 171 -6.06 70.62 -24.08
CA ILE A 171 -6.22 69.46 -23.19
C ILE A 171 -7.50 68.70 -23.52
N ASN A 172 -8.64 69.37 -23.66
CA ASN A 172 -9.91 68.72 -24.01
C ASN A 172 -9.84 68.04 -25.39
N ARG A 173 -9.11 68.63 -26.34
CA ARG A 173 -8.87 68.01 -27.66
C ARG A 173 -7.99 66.77 -27.54
N ALA A 174 -6.96 66.80 -26.69
CA ALA A 174 -6.10 65.65 -26.43
C ALA A 174 -6.87 64.53 -25.71
N ILE A 175 -7.71 64.87 -24.73
CA ILE A 175 -8.59 63.92 -24.04
C ILE A 175 -9.56 63.28 -25.03
N GLY A 176 -10.14 64.06 -25.96
CA GLY A 176 -10.99 63.52 -27.02
C GLY A 176 -10.28 62.45 -27.86
N LYS A 177 -9.05 62.73 -28.31
CA LYS A 177 -8.22 61.76 -29.03
C LYS A 177 -7.91 60.51 -28.22
N ILE A 178 -7.50 60.68 -26.96
CA ILE A 178 -7.24 59.55 -26.06
C ILE A 178 -8.50 58.69 -25.88
N SER A 179 -9.68 59.31 -25.79
CA SER A 179 -10.94 58.58 -25.68
C SER A 179 -11.26 57.78 -26.94
N GLU A 180 -11.00 58.33 -28.13
CA GLU A 180 -11.13 57.61 -29.41
C GLU A 180 -10.15 56.44 -29.50
N ASP A 181 -8.89 56.65 -29.11
CA ASP A 181 -7.85 55.61 -29.07
C ASP A 181 -8.22 54.48 -28.11
N ILE A 182 -8.73 54.79 -26.92
CA ILE A 182 -9.21 53.80 -25.94
C ILE A 182 -10.35 52.97 -26.54
N MET A 183 -11.33 53.60 -27.19
CA MET A 183 -12.45 52.88 -27.81
C MET A 183 -11.98 51.94 -28.93
N SER A 184 -11.01 52.38 -29.74
CA SER A 184 -10.38 51.57 -30.79
C SER A 184 -9.61 50.37 -30.23
N LEU A 185 -8.82 50.60 -29.17
CA LEU A 185 -8.10 49.54 -28.46
C LEU A 185 -9.05 48.53 -27.83
N GLN A 186 -10.13 49.00 -27.21
CA GLN A 186 -11.13 48.15 -26.57
C GLN A 186 -11.87 47.27 -27.59
N SER A 187 -12.19 47.81 -28.78
CA SER A 187 -12.73 47.02 -29.90
C SER A 187 -11.73 45.97 -30.39
N SER A 188 -10.47 46.35 -30.55
CA SER A 188 -9.41 45.44 -31.00
C SER A 188 -9.13 44.32 -29.99
N LEU A 189 -9.17 44.65 -28.69
CA LEU A 189 -9.02 43.68 -27.60
C LEU A 189 -10.19 42.68 -27.57
N ASN A 190 -11.42 43.15 -27.76
CA ASN A 190 -12.59 42.29 -27.83
C ASN A 190 -12.50 41.31 -29.01
N ARG A 191 -12.11 41.80 -30.20
CA ARG A 191 -11.90 40.95 -31.37
C ARG A 191 -10.81 39.90 -31.12
N CYS A 192 -9.66 40.31 -30.58
CA CYS A 192 -8.59 39.39 -30.23
C CYS A 192 -9.04 38.32 -29.20
N SER A 193 -9.85 38.71 -28.22
CA SER A 193 -10.44 37.78 -27.24
C SER A 193 -11.35 36.74 -27.89
N GLU A 194 -12.16 37.14 -28.88
CA GLU A 194 -13.00 36.23 -29.65
C GLU A 194 -12.17 35.28 -30.52
N ASP A 195 -11.15 35.79 -31.20
CA ASP A 195 -10.23 34.98 -32.02
C ASP A 195 -9.50 33.93 -31.18
N VAL A 196 -9.00 34.32 -30.00
CA VAL A 196 -8.34 33.39 -29.06
C VAL A 196 -9.32 32.31 -28.56
N LYS A 197 -10.57 32.66 -28.30
CA LYS A 197 -11.59 31.67 -27.89
C LYS A 197 -11.94 30.72 -29.04
N ALA A 198 -12.05 31.23 -30.26
CA ALA A 198 -12.32 30.43 -31.45
C ALA A 198 -11.18 29.43 -31.71
N GLU A 199 -9.93 29.90 -31.69
CA GLU A 199 -8.76 29.03 -31.86
C GLU A 199 -8.58 28.05 -30.69
N GLY A 200 -8.87 28.47 -29.46
CA GLY A 200 -8.90 27.57 -28.30
C GLY A 200 -9.92 26.43 -28.46
N THR A 201 -11.11 26.74 -28.99
CA THR A 201 -12.16 25.75 -29.27
C THR A 201 -11.74 24.81 -30.39
N ARG A 202 -11.13 25.34 -31.45
CA ARG A 202 -10.61 24.56 -32.57
C ARG A 202 -9.50 23.59 -32.16
N CYS A 203 -8.50 24.09 -31.41
CA CYS A 203 -7.41 23.27 -30.88
C CYS A 203 -7.93 22.17 -29.95
N LYS A 204 -8.87 22.49 -29.07
CA LYS A 204 -9.51 21.52 -28.18
C LYS A 204 -10.20 20.41 -28.98
N GLY A 205 -11.02 20.77 -29.98
CA GLY A 205 -11.68 19.79 -30.83
C GLY A 205 -10.71 18.88 -31.60
N GLN A 206 -9.60 19.43 -32.09
CA GLN A 206 -8.54 18.64 -32.73
C GLN A 206 -7.87 17.66 -31.77
N LEU A 207 -7.53 18.12 -30.55
CA LEU A 207 -6.94 17.25 -29.53
C LEU A 207 -7.89 16.13 -29.10
N GLU A 208 -9.18 16.42 -28.94
CA GLU A 208 -10.20 15.41 -28.59
C GLU A 208 -10.39 14.37 -29.71
N ALA A 209 -10.38 14.81 -30.98
CA ALA A 209 -10.47 13.91 -32.12
C ALA A 209 -9.23 13.00 -32.25
N GLU A 210 -8.03 13.57 -32.07
CA GLU A 210 -6.77 12.84 -32.06
C GLU A 210 -6.70 11.83 -30.91
N ALA A 211 -7.09 12.24 -29.69
CA ALA A 211 -7.15 11.35 -28.53
C ALA A 211 -8.13 10.19 -28.74
N SER A 212 -9.28 10.46 -29.36
CA SER A 212 -10.27 9.42 -29.70
C SER A 212 -9.70 8.42 -30.72
N ARG A 213 -9.04 8.93 -31.77
CA ARG A 213 -8.40 8.08 -32.79
C ARG A 213 -7.30 7.19 -32.19
N LEU A 214 -6.43 7.75 -31.36
CA LEU A 214 -5.37 6.99 -30.69
C LEU A 214 -5.93 5.94 -29.74
N THR A 215 -7.02 6.26 -29.03
CA THR A 215 -7.71 5.31 -28.14
C THR A 215 -8.26 4.12 -28.93
N GLU A 216 -8.88 4.37 -30.09
CA GLU A 216 -9.41 3.31 -30.95
C GLU A 216 -8.30 2.43 -31.53
N GLN A 217 -7.18 3.04 -31.97
CA GLN A 217 -6.01 2.31 -32.45
C GLN A 217 -5.38 1.43 -31.35
N LEU A 218 -5.26 1.96 -30.13
CA LEU A 218 -4.74 1.22 -28.98
C LEU A 218 -5.66 0.04 -28.63
N HIS A 219 -6.98 0.27 -28.63
CA HIS A 219 -7.95 -0.80 -28.38
C HIS A 219 -7.86 -1.92 -29.44
N HIS A 220 -7.75 -1.55 -30.72
CA HIS A 220 -7.56 -2.51 -31.81
C HIS A 220 -6.27 -3.32 -31.62
N LEU A 221 -5.15 -2.66 -31.32
CA LEU A 221 -3.86 -3.32 -31.09
C LEU A 221 -3.94 -4.28 -29.88
N CYS A 222 -4.51 -3.84 -28.76
CA CYS A 222 -4.71 -4.68 -27.58
C CYS A 222 -5.56 -5.92 -27.89
N THR A 223 -6.60 -5.76 -28.71
CA THR A 223 -7.48 -6.87 -29.10
C THR A 223 -6.73 -7.88 -29.95
N VAL A 224 -6.00 -7.43 -30.99
CA VAL A 224 -5.19 -8.31 -31.84
C VAL A 224 -4.13 -9.06 -31.03
N CYS A 225 -3.36 -8.35 -30.19
CA CYS A 225 -2.36 -8.99 -29.34
C CYS A 225 -2.97 -10.00 -28.37
N SER A 226 -4.14 -9.70 -27.79
CA SER A 226 -4.81 -10.62 -26.86
C SER A 226 -5.27 -11.90 -27.56
N ILE A 227 -5.81 -11.79 -28.78
CA ILE A 227 -6.24 -12.95 -29.58
C ILE A 227 -5.03 -13.81 -29.93
N GLU A 228 -3.98 -13.22 -30.54
CA GLU A 228 -2.78 -13.96 -30.94
C GLU A 228 -2.09 -14.64 -29.74
N PHE A 229 -2.04 -13.96 -28.60
CA PHE A 229 -1.43 -14.52 -27.40
C PHE A 229 -2.27 -15.68 -26.83
N THR A 230 -3.60 -15.55 -26.84
CA THR A 230 -4.51 -16.59 -26.37
C THR A 230 -4.42 -17.84 -27.24
N GLU A 231 -4.39 -17.69 -28.56
CA GLU A 231 -4.23 -18.80 -29.51
C GLU A 231 -2.90 -19.53 -29.30
N ARG A 232 -1.78 -18.79 -29.19
CA ARG A 232 -0.46 -19.38 -28.92
C ARG A 232 -0.42 -20.11 -27.58
N LEU A 233 -1.03 -19.53 -26.54
CA LEU A 233 -1.08 -20.13 -25.21
C LEU A 233 -1.91 -21.43 -25.22
N GLN A 234 -2.98 -21.47 -26.00
CA GLN A 234 -3.81 -22.67 -26.15
C GLN A 234 -3.03 -23.80 -26.82
N VAL A 235 -2.32 -23.51 -27.92
CA VAL A 235 -1.44 -24.49 -28.59
C VAL A 235 -0.37 -25.02 -27.64
N LEU A 236 0.25 -24.15 -26.85
CA LEU A 236 1.25 -24.54 -25.86
C LEU A 236 0.66 -25.47 -24.79
N ARG A 237 -0.53 -25.16 -24.26
CA ARG A 237 -1.22 -25.99 -23.27
C ARG A 237 -1.54 -27.39 -23.80
N GLU A 238 -2.02 -27.47 -25.04
CA GLU A 238 -2.31 -28.75 -25.68
C GLU A 238 -1.03 -29.58 -25.88
N ALA A 239 0.05 -28.96 -26.36
CA ALA A 239 1.35 -29.63 -26.48
C ALA A 239 1.88 -30.11 -25.12
N MET A 240 1.77 -29.30 -24.07
CA MET A 240 2.15 -29.68 -22.71
C MET A 240 1.30 -30.84 -22.16
N ALA A 241 0.01 -30.87 -22.45
CA ALA A 241 -0.87 -31.95 -22.04
C ALA A 241 -0.48 -33.28 -22.71
N VAL A 242 -0.19 -33.25 -24.01
CA VAL A 242 0.32 -34.41 -24.76
C VAL A 242 1.65 -34.88 -24.18
N TYR A 243 2.59 -33.97 -23.95
CA TYR A 243 3.88 -34.29 -23.36
C TYR A 243 3.75 -34.91 -21.97
N LYS A 244 2.93 -34.31 -21.09
CA LYS A 244 2.67 -34.82 -19.74
C LYS A 244 2.08 -36.23 -19.77
N LYS A 245 1.13 -36.48 -20.67
CA LYS A 245 0.55 -37.82 -20.88
C LYS A 245 1.64 -38.81 -21.29
N HIS A 246 2.43 -38.48 -22.30
CA HIS A 246 3.50 -39.36 -22.78
C HIS A 246 4.53 -39.70 -21.69
N VAL A 247 4.98 -38.71 -20.92
CA VAL A 247 5.92 -38.94 -19.81
C VAL A 247 5.29 -39.82 -18.73
N SER A 248 4.00 -39.65 -18.46
CA SER A 248 3.29 -40.44 -17.43
C SER A 248 3.13 -41.91 -17.86
N GLU A 249 2.84 -42.14 -19.14
CA GLU A 249 2.77 -43.47 -19.75
C GLU A 249 4.15 -44.16 -19.72
N GLU A 250 5.21 -43.48 -20.15
CA GLU A 250 6.58 -44.03 -20.11
C GLU A 250 7.02 -44.33 -18.68
N LEU A 251 6.75 -43.44 -17.72
CA LEU A 251 7.08 -43.67 -16.31
C LEU A 251 6.34 -44.90 -15.75
N CYS A 252 5.09 -45.12 -16.17
CA CYS A 252 4.33 -46.31 -15.79
C CYS A 252 5.00 -47.57 -16.34
N VAL A 253 5.38 -47.57 -17.62
CA VAL A 253 6.09 -48.70 -18.24
C VAL A 253 7.42 -48.98 -17.52
N GLN A 254 8.19 -47.95 -17.17
CA GLN A 254 9.44 -48.11 -16.44
C GLN A 254 9.21 -48.61 -15.01
N LYS A 255 8.16 -48.15 -14.34
CA LYS A 255 7.75 -48.64 -13.02
C LYS A 255 7.41 -50.14 -13.07
N ASP A 256 6.68 -50.58 -14.09
CA ASP A 256 6.31 -51.98 -14.26
C ASP A 256 7.53 -52.85 -14.54
N LYS A 257 8.45 -52.41 -15.41
CA LYS A 257 9.74 -53.08 -15.64
C LYS A 257 10.57 -53.19 -14.36
N LEU A 258 10.65 -52.11 -13.59
CA LEU A 258 11.39 -52.09 -12.33
C LEU A 258 10.77 -53.02 -11.29
N ASN A 259 9.45 -53.05 -11.19
CA ASN A 259 8.73 -53.97 -10.31
C ASN A 259 8.98 -55.42 -10.69
N GLU A 260 9.05 -55.73 -11.99
CA GLU A 260 9.37 -57.08 -12.45
C GLU A 260 10.79 -57.49 -12.04
N VAL A 261 11.78 -56.62 -12.25
CA VAL A 261 13.16 -56.83 -11.80
C VAL A 261 13.21 -56.99 -10.28
N LEU A 262 12.52 -56.12 -9.54
CA LEU A 262 12.45 -56.17 -8.08
C LEU A 262 11.81 -57.46 -7.57
N ASN A 263 10.78 -57.96 -8.25
CA ASN A 263 10.14 -59.23 -7.93
C ASN A 263 11.09 -60.42 -8.16
N VAL A 264 11.87 -60.40 -9.24
CA VAL A 264 12.91 -61.42 -9.49
C VAL A 264 13.99 -61.38 -8.40
N VAL A 265 14.46 -60.18 -8.03
CA VAL A 265 15.44 -60.00 -6.95
C VAL A 265 14.88 -60.47 -5.61
N ARG A 266 13.64 -60.09 -5.25
CA ARG A 266 12.96 -60.52 -4.02
C ARG A 266 12.75 -62.03 -3.94
N LYS A 267 12.47 -62.69 -5.07
CA LYS A 267 12.38 -64.16 -5.11
C LYS A 267 13.74 -64.86 -4.95
N SER A 268 14.83 -64.14 -5.24
CA SER A 268 16.20 -64.67 -5.19
C SER A 268 16.91 -64.37 -3.88
N LEU A 269 16.40 -63.44 -3.06
CA LEU A 269 16.92 -63.10 -1.75
C LEU A 269 16.06 -63.72 -0.63
N PRO A 270 16.67 -64.19 0.48
CA PRO A 270 15.93 -64.53 1.69
C PRO A 270 15.11 -63.32 2.16
N SER A 271 13.87 -63.56 2.62
CA SER A 271 13.05 -62.51 3.23
C SER A 271 13.85 -61.81 4.33
N PRO A 272 14.04 -60.47 4.26
CA PRO A 272 14.69 -59.75 5.33
C PRO A 272 13.87 -59.89 6.63
N PRO A 273 14.52 -59.81 7.80
CA PRO A 273 13.81 -59.79 9.07
C PRO A 273 12.76 -58.68 9.05
N LYS A 274 11.54 -58.99 9.45
CA LYS A 274 10.45 -58.00 9.50
C LYS A 274 10.86 -56.92 10.52
N PRO A 275 10.90 -55.64 10.15
CA PRO A 275 11.25 -54.57 11.09
C PRO A 275 10.29 -54.59 12.28
N GLU A 276 10.82 -54.33 13.47
CA GLU A 276 10.01 -54.19 14.67
C GLU A 276 9.35 -52.81 14.67
N THR A 277 8.03 -52.77 14.53
CA THR A 277 7.24 -51.54 14.58
C THR A 277 6.81 -51.27 16.02
N ILE A 278 7.30 -50.17 16.61
CA ILE A 278 6.84 -49.67 17.90
C ILE A 278 5.57 -48.85 17.68
N HIS A 279 4.53 -49.13 18.47
CA HIS A 279 3.27 -48.42 18.44
C HIS A 279 3.08 -47.57 19.69
N TRP A 280 2.58 -46.35 19.52
CA TRP A 280 2.26 -45.42 20.59
C TRP A 280 0.91 -44.75 20.31
N TYR A 281 0.03 -44.76 21.31
CA TYR A 281 -1.29 -44.14 21.25
C TYR A 281 -1.28 -42.87 22.10
N ILE A 282 -1.63 -41.74 21.49
CA ILE A 282 -1.73 -40.44 22.15
C ILE A 282 -3.20 -40.15 22.37
N GLU A 283 -3.66 -40.32 23.61
CA GLU A 283 -5.02 -40.03 24.05
C GLU A 283 -5.20 -38.53 24.34
N HIS A 284 -6.46 -38.09 24.47
CA HIS A 284 -6.82 -36.70 24.76
C HIS A 284 -6.35 -35.70 23.70
N TRP A 285 -6.39 -36.11 22.43
CA TRP A 285 -5.91 -35.34 21.28
C TRP A 285 -6.47 -33.91 21.26
N THR A 286 -7.78 -33.76 21.49
CA THR A 286 -8.46 -32.47 21.48
C THR A 286 -7.89 -31.50 22.51
N ASP A 287 -7.63 -31.98 23.73
CA ASP A 287 -7.07 -31.16 24.81
C ASP A 287 -5.62 -30.75 24.51
N LEU A 288 -4.82 -31.69 23.98
CA LEU A 288 -3.43 -31.43 23.60
C LEU A 288 -3.33 -30.40 22.47
N LYS A 289 -4.20 -30.50 21.46
CA LYS A 289 -4.31 -29.51 20.37
C LYS A 289 -4.66 -28.12 20.93
N ASN A 290 -5.68 -28.05 21.79
CA ASN A 290 -6.11 -26.80 22.41
C ASN A 290 -5.03 -26.21 23.33
N GLU A 291 -4.30 -27.04 24.06
CA GLU A 291 -3.17 -26.60 24.87
C GLU A 291 -2.05 -26.02 24.01
N ALA A 292 -1.71 -26.67 22.89
CA ALA A 292 -0.71 -26.16 21.95
C ALA A 292 -1.13 -24.81 21.33
N LEU A 293 -2.41 -24.61 21.02
CA LEU A 293 -2.95 -23.32 20.55
C LEU A 293 -2.81 -22.21 21.60
N ARG A 294 -3.05 -22.53 22.88
CA ARG A 294 -2.94 -21.57 23.99
C ARG A 294 -1.49 -21.25 24.36
N SER A 295 -0.65 -22.27 24.52
CA SER A 295 0.73 -22.16 25.04
C SER A 295 1.79 -21.94 23.95
N GLY A 296 1.43 -22.15 22.68
CA GLY A 296 2.33 -22.04 21.53
C GLY A 296 2.93 -23.38 21.08
N SER A 297 3.17 -24.31 22.01
CA SER A 297 3.56 -25.69 21.66
C SER A 297 3.35 -26.67 22.81
N LYS A 298 3.10 -27.94 22.49
CA LYS A 298 3.06 -29.06 23.43
C LYS A 298 3.94 -30.19 22.91
N THR A 299 4.82 -30.72 23.74
CA THR A 299 5.66 -31.88 23.41
C THR A 299 5.24 -33.06 24.27
N LEU A 300 5.18 -34.24 23.67
CA LEU A 300 4.92 -35.51 24.32
C LEU A 300 6.02 -36.48 23.94
N ASP A 301 6.44 -37.30 24.90
CA ASP A 301 7.47 -38.31 24.70
C ASP A 301 6.88 -39.71 24.94
N SER A 302 7.16 -40.62 24.03
CA SER A 302 6.86 -42.03 24.21
C SER A 302 7.75 -42.62 25.30
N PRO A 303 7.32 -43.73 25.93
CA PRO A 303 8.22 -44.53 26.76
C PRO A 303 9.46 -44.97 25.96
N LYS A 304 10.59 -45.11 26.65
CA LYS A 304 11.81 -45.68 26.08
C LYS A 304 11.61 -47.16 25.79
N ARG A 305 12.16 -47.62 24.69
CA ARG A 305 12.13 -49.02 24.23
C ARG A 305 13.49 -49.38 23.66
N THR A 306 13.87 -50.65 23.81
CA THR A 306 15.05 -51.19 23.15
C THR A 306 14.63 -51.73 21.80
N VAL A 307 15.18 -51.21 20.71
CA VAL A 307 14.93 -51.67 19.33
C VAL A 307 16.25 -51.76 18.59
N CYS A 308 16.48 -52.90 17.94
CA CYS A 308 17.78 -53.24 17.34
C CYS A 308 18.94 -53.02 18.33
N ASP A 309 18.72 -53.39 19.60
CA ASP A 309 19.62 -53.19 20.75
C ASP A 309 19.91 -51.74 21.16
N TYR A 310 19.42 -50.74 20.42
CA TYR A 310 19.49 -49.32 20.81
C TYR A 310 18.34 -48.92 21.71
N SER A 311 18.59 -48.10 22.73
CA SER A 311 17.53 -47.47 23.52
C SER A 311 17.00 -46.24 22.78
N ALA A 312 15.73 -46.29 22.34
CA ALA A 312 15.10 -45.23 21.57
C ALA A 312 13.73 -44.84 22.15
N SER A 313 13.31 -43.60 21.88
CA SER A 313 11.92 -43.16 22.05
C SER A 313 11.50 -42.28 20.88
N GLN A 314 10.19 -42.07 20.76
CA GLN A 314 9.61 -41.13 19.83
C GLN A 314 9.07 -39.93 20.59
N SER A 315 9.17 -38.73 20.04
CA SER A 315 8.46 -37.56 20.55
C SER A 315 7.55 -36.98 19.48
N VAL A 316 6.42 -36.44 19.94
CA VAL A 316 5.47 -35.69 19.11
C VAL A 316 5.40 -34.27 19.63
N LYS A 317 5.58 -33.30 18.74
CA LYS A 317 5.52 -31.88 19.07
C LYS A 317 4.41 -31.19 18.30
N LEU A 318 3.37 -30.79 19.00
CA LEU A 318 2.32 -29.93 18.49
C LEU A 318 2.78 -28.48 18.56
N THR A 319 2.84 -27.78 17.43
CA THR A 319 3.31 -26.39 17.35
C THR A 319 2.26 -25.50 16.70
N ARG A 320 1.95 -24.37 17.32
CA ARG A 320 1.00 -23.41 16.77
C ARG A 320 1.57 -22.75 15.50
N MET A 321 0.82 -22.85 14.40
CA MET A 321 1.13 -22.23 13.11
C MET A 321 0.00 -21.26 12.74
N GLY A 322 -0.03 -20.11 13.41
CA GLY A 322 -1.12 -19.13 13.26
C GLY A 322 -2.41 -19.59 13.96
N ARG A 323 -3.41 -20.01 13.17
CA ARG A 323 -4.68 -20.59 13.65
C ARG A 323 -4.70 -22.12 13.63
N GLU A 324 -3.70 -22.74 13.00
CA GLU A 324 -3.58 -24.19 12.83
C GLU A 324 -2.55 -24.76 13.83
N VAL A 325 -2.54 -26.09 14.01
CA VAL A 325 -1.52 -26.81 14.76
C VAL A 325 -0.78 -27.79 13.85
N GLY A 326 0.55 -27.65 13.75
CA GLY A 326 1.40 -28.62 13.06
C GLY A 326 1.87 -29.73 14.00
N LEU A 327 1.91 -30.97 13.52
CA LEU A 327 2.44 -32.15 14.19
C LEU A 327 3.87 -32.41 13.72
N GLY A 328 4.86 -32.16 14.57
CA GLY A 328 6.23 -32.65 14.39
C GLY A 328 6.41 -34.03 15.03
N CYS A 329 7.28 -34.86 14.48
CA CYS A 329 7.53 -36.21 14.98
C CYS A 329 9.03 -36.53 14.92
N TYR A 330 9.62 -37.01 16.01
CA TYR A 330 11.08 -37.17 16.13
C TYR A 330 11.45 -38.47 16.82
N MET A 331 12.59 -39.05 16.45
CA MET A 331 13.23 -40.14 17.19
C MET A 331 14.33 -39.60 18.09
N HIS A 332 14.42 -40.12 19.31
CA HIS A 332 15.46 -39.83 20.28
C HIS A 332 16.25 -41.08 20.63
N LEU A 333 17.57 -40.98 20.71
CA LEU A 333 18.46 -42.02 21.22
C LEU A 333 18.83 -41.73 22.67
N HIS A 334 18.79 -42.77 23.50
CA HIS A 334 19.04 -42.73 24.93
C HIS A 334 20.26 -43.59 25.28
N PRO A 335 20.94 -43.31 26.40
CA PRO A 335 21.97 -44.21 26.91
C PRO A 335 21.40 -45.60 27.17
N GLY A 336 21.99 -46.62 26.57
CA GLY A 336 21.64 -48.03 26.70
C GLY A 336 22.72 -48.85 27.38
N GLU A 337 22.33 -49.97 27.99
CA GLU A 337 23.25 -50.88 28.72
C GLU A 337 24.29 -51.54 27.79
N HIS A 338 23.97 -51.66 26.50
CA HIS A 338 24.81 -52.31 25.49
C HIS A 338 25.53 -51.34 24.55
N ASP A 339 25.47 -50.01 24.80
CA ASP A 339 26.01 -49.00 23.88
C ASP A 339 27.49 -49.16 23.54
N SER A 340 28.29 -49.80 24.41
CA SER A 340 29.71 -50.07 24.16
C SER A 340 29.96 -51.13 23.09
N GLN A 341 28.96 -51.97 22.79
CA GLN A 341 29.03 -53.06 21.81
C GLN A 341 28.35 -52.68 20.49
N LEU A 342 27.64 -51.55 20.45
CA LEU A 342 26.90 -51.07 19.29
C LEU A 342 27.75 -50.14 18.41
N ALA A 343 27.38 -50.07 17.14
CA ALA A 343 28.02 -49.18 16.17
C ALA A 343 27.58 -47.72 16.42
N TRP A 344 28.55 -46.81 16.37
CA TRP A 344 28.30 -45.38 16.50
C TRP A 344 29.14 -44.60 15.48
N PRO A 345 28.62 -43.50 14.88
CA PRO A 345 27.27 -42.95 15.02
C PRO A 345 26.16 -43.93 14.59
N PHE A 346 24.94 -43.74 15.10
CA PHE A 346 23.78 -44.54 14.72
C PHE A 346 23.60 -44.50 13.20
N SER A 347 23.57 -45.67 12.57
CA SER A 347 23.64 -45.86 11.12
C SER A 347 22.54 -46.80 10.61
N LYS A 348 21.34 -46.71 11.19
CA LYS A 348 20.15 -47.45 10.75
C LYS A 348 19.16 -46.56 10.03
N VAL A 349 18.36 -47.17 9.17
CA VAL A 349 17.22 -46.51 8.55
C VAL A 349 16.04 -46.63 9.50
N TYR A 350 15.33 -45.53 9.76
CA TYR A 350 14.14 -45.56 10.60
C TYR A 350 13.01 -44.73 9.99
N THR A 351 11.78 -45.06 10.37
CA THR A 351 10.56 -44.40 9.92
C THR A 351 9.75 -43.97 11.13
N VAL A 352 9.36 -42.70 11.17
CA VAL A 352 8.40 -42.17 12.14
C VAL A 352 7.13 -41.74 11.42
N GLY A 353 5.97 -41.92 12.05
CA GLY A 353 4.73 -41.50 11.41
C GLY A 353 3.47 -41.76 12.22
N VAL A 354 2.33 -41.56 11.57
CA VAL A 354 0.99 -41.85 12.08
C VAL A 354 0.29 -42.89 11.22
N ILE A 355 -0.48 -43.78 11.85
CA ILE A 355 -1.20 -44.88 11.21
C ILE A 355 -2.68 -44.58 11.23
N HIS A 356 -3.35 -44.74 10.10
CA HIS A 356 -4.80 -44.62 10.04
C HIS A 356 -5.47 -45.82 10.74
N PRO A 357 -6.49 -45.61 11.60
CA PRO A 357 -7.16 -46.68 12.36
C PRO A 357 -7.70 -47.85 11.50
N LYS A 358 -8.21 -47.53 10.30
CA LYS A 358 -8.72 -48.52 9.32
C LYS A 358 -7.65 -49.36 8.60
N GLY A 359 -6.35 -49.18 8.87
CA GLY A 359 -5.32 -50.14 8.44
C GLY A 359 -3.98 -49.54 7.98
N ARG A 360 -2.94 -50.40 7.98
CA ARG A 360 -1.52 -50.05 7.72
C ARG A 360 -1.21 -49.46 6.34
N SER A 361 -2.08 -49.64 5.34
CA SER A 361 -1.83 -49.15 3.98
C SER A 361 -2.07 -47.66 3.82
N ASN A 362 -2.67 -47.00 4.82
CA ASN A 362 -2.89 -45.55 4.85
C ASN A 362 -2.14 -44.98 6.06
N MET A 363 -0.94 -44.45 5.83
CA MET A 363 -0.07 -43.88 6.86
C MET A 363 0.56 -42.58 6.35
N ILE A 364 0.80 -41.63 7.24
CA ILE A 364 1.62 -40.46 6.96
C ILE A 364 2.95 -40.69 7.69
N SER A 365 4.05 -40.79 6.94
CA SER A 365 5.34 -41.18 7.51
C SER A 365 6.51 -40.44 6.89
N TYR A 366 7.61 -40.38 7.63
CA TYR A 366 8.87 -39.82 7.20
C TYR A 366 10.00 -40.81 7.49
N LYS A 367 10.68 -41.22 6.43
CA LYS A 367 11.79 -42.19 6.47
C LYS A 367 13.13 -41.45 6.49
N VAL A 368 13.98 -41.81 7.45
CA VAL A 368 15.30 -41.23 7.66
C VAL A 368 16.35 -42.31 7.44
N ASN A 369 17.31 -42.01 6.55
CA ASN A 369 18.55 -42.76 6.50
C ASN A 369 19.62 -42.01 7.31
N SER A 370 19.96 -42.53 8.49
CA SER A 370 20.91 -41.85 9.39
C SER A 370 22.34 -41.81 8.84
N ASP A 371 22.71 -42.67 7.88
CA ASP A 371 24.01 -42.61 7.20
C ASP A 371 24.23 -41.30 6.44
N TRP A 372 23.15 -40.63 6.02
CA TRP A 372 23.26 -39.32 5.37
C TRP A 372 23.50 -38.18 6.36
N HIS A 373 23.52 -38.48 7.65
CA HIS A 373 23.57 -37.53 8.75
C HIS A 373 24.64 -37.89 9.79
N GLN A 374 25.71 -38.59 9.39
CA GLN A 374 26.77 -39.08 10.29
C GLN A 374 27.47 -37.99 11.13
N HIS A 375 27.45 -36.73 10.67
CA HIS A 375 28.00 -35.59 11.42
C HIS A 375 26.98 -34.92 12.36
N CYS A 376 25.73 -35.38 12.38
CA CYS A 376 24.70 -34.81 13.23
C CYS A 376 24.85 -35.31 14.67
N GLY A 377 24.93 -34.38 15.62
CA GLY A 377 25.04 -34.69 17.05
C GLY A 377 23.91 -35.58 17.59
N THR A 378 22.75 -35.62 16.91
CA THR A 378 21.58 -36.44 17.27
C THR A 378 21.84 -37.94 17.16
N PHE A 379 22.77 -38.36 16.30
CA PHE A 379 23.08 -39.77 16.02
C PHE A 379 24.39 -40.23 16.69
N LEU A 380 25.10 -39.36 17.39
CA LEU A 380 26.27 -39.76 18.16
C LEU A 380 25.87 -40.61 19.37
N ARG A 381 26.82 -41.36 19.94
CA ARG A 381 26.59 -42.14 21.15
C ARG A 381 26.09 -41.25 22.31
N PRO A 382 24.88 -41.49 22.85
CA PRO A 382 24.38 -40.78 24.03
C PRO A 382 25.34 -40.96 25.22
N LYS A 383 25.47 -39.91 26.03
CA LYS A 383 26.30 -39.93 27.25
C LYS A 383 25.43 -40.00 28.50
N GLU A 384 25.23 -38.87 29.18
CA GLU A 384 24.44 -38.79 30.42
C GLU A 384 22.96 -38.50 30.16
N ARG A 385 22.64 -37.79 29.07
CA ARG A 385 21.28 -37.43 28.66
C ARG A 385 20.98 -37.94 27.26
N SER A 386 19.69 -38.02 26.93
CA SER A 386 19.23 -38.31 25.58
C SER A 386 19.72 -37.27 24.59
N ASN A 387 19.95 -37.71 23.35
CA ASN A 387 20.25 -36.80 22.26
C ASN A 387 19.03 -35.95 21.89
N GLU A 388 19.28 -34.86 21.16
CA GLU A 388 18.19 -34.13 20.50
C GLU A 388 17.48 -35.03 19.49
N GLY A 389 16.18 -34.81 19.35
CA GLY A 389 15.34 -35.62 18.47
C GLY A 389 15.57 -35.27 17.01
N PHE A 390 15.61 -36.28 16.13
CA PHE A 390 15.70 -36.07 14.68
C PHE A 390 14.44 -36.57 13.98
N GLY A 391 13.86 -35.71 13.14
CA GLY A 391 12.64 -36.00 12.39
C GLY A 391 12.00 -34.73 11.80
N PRO A 392 10.87 -34.87 11.09
CA PRO A 392 10.19 -33.76 10.43
C PRO A 392 9.62 -32.76 11.44
N LYS A 393 9.94 -31.47 11.22
CA LYS A 393 9.37 -30.37 12.00
C LYS A 393 7.85 -30.22 11.85
N CYS A 394 7.32 -30.61 10.69
CA CYS A 394 5.90 -30.69 10.39
C CYS A 394 5.68 -31.91 9.49
N LEU A 395 5.14 -32.98 10.06
CA LEU A 395 4.76 -34.20 9.38
C LEU A 395 3.35 -34.08 8.76
N SER A 396 2.42 -33.44 9.47
CA SER A 396 1.05 -33.14 9.02
C SER A 396 0.45 -32.03 9.90
N THR A 397 -0.75 -31.56 9.56
CA THR A 397 -1.52 -30.62 10.38
C THR A 397 -2.63 -31.31 11.15
N ALA A 398 -3.04 -30.75 12.29
CA ALA A 398 -4.15 -31.27 13.06
C ALA A 398 -5.44 -31.36 12.24
N LYS A 399 -5.69 -30.37 11.40
CA LYS A 399 -6.81 -30.37 10.46
C LYS A 399 -6.76 -31.55 9.47
N GLU A 400 -5.64 -31.79 8.80
CA GLU A 400 -5.50 -32.94 7.88
C GLU A 400 -5.74 -34.27 8.61
N LEU A 401 -5.16 -34.44 9.81
CA LEU A 401 -5.35 -35.66 10.60
C LEU A 401 -6.82 -35.88 10.99
N GLU A 402 -7.55 -34.81 11.28
CA GLU A 402 -8.97 -34.86 11.64
C GLU A 402 -9.86 -35.09 10.41
N ASP A 403 -9.66 -34.31 9.36
CA ASP A 403 -10.44 -34.38 8.11
C ASP A 403 -10.27 -35.75 7.42
N ASP A 404 -9.06 -36.32 7.46
CA ASP A 404 -8.73 -37.61 6.84
C ASP A 404 -8.97 -38.81 7.78
N GLY A 405 -9.45 -38.59 9.01
CA GLY A 405 -9.90 -39.66 9.92
C GLY A 405 -8.80 -40.43 10.65
N PHE A 406 -7.61 -39.83 10.82
CA PHE A 406 -6.51 -40.42 11.60
C PHE A 406 -6.75 -40.37 13.12
N ILE A 407 -7.69 -39.54 13.57
CA ILE A 407 -8.09 -39.45 14.98
C ILE A 407 -9.34 -40.31 15.20
N GLU A 408 -9.23 -41.34 16.04
CA GLU A 408 -10.35 -42.20 16.44
C GLU A 408 -10.49 -42.19 17.96
N ASN A 409 -11.70 -41.93 18.47
CA ASN A 409 -11.97 -41.84 19.91
C ASN A 409 -11.00 -40.89 20.66
N ASP A 410 -10.75 -39.71 20.09
CA ASP A 410 -9.83 -38.70 20.62
C ASP A 410 -8.39 -39.20 20.82
N THR A 411 -7.99 -40.22 20.04
CA THR A 411 -6.70 -40.88 20.11
C THR A 411 -6.00 -40.86 18.76
N LEU A 412 -4.72 -40.47 18.75
CA LEU A 412 -3.84 -40.55 17.58
C LEU A 412 -2.91 -41.76 17.68
N HIS A 413 -2.84 -42.57 16.64
CA HIS A 413 -1.92 -43.72 16.56
C HIS A 413 -0.62 -43.33 15.85
N VAL A 414 0.48 -43.34 16.60
CA VAL A 414 1.84 -42.99 16.14
C VAL A 414 2.70 -44.26 16.12
N PHE A 415 3.71 -44.30 15.25
CA PHE A 415 4.66 -45.40 15.19
C PHE A 415 6.10 -44.95 14.93
N LEU A 416 7.03 -45.79 15.39
CA LEU A 416 8.45 -45.75 15.07
C LEU A 416 8.88 -47.14 14.61
N GLU A 417 9.56 -47.23 13.49
CA GLU A 417 10.11 -48.47 12.94
C GLU A 417 11.58 -48.29 12.63
N ILE A 418 12.44 -49.22 13.05
CA ILE A 418 13.87 -49.21 12.75
C ILE A 418 14.20 -50.46 11.94
N GLU A 419 14.87 -50.27 10.80
CA GLU A 419 15.33 -51.36 9.96
C GLU A 419 16.56 -52.04 10.62
N PRO A 420 16.58 -53.39 10.70
CA PRO A 420 17.59 -54.14 11.45
C PRO A 420 19.01 -54.08 10.91
#